data_AF-A0A1S1P7T8-F1
#
_entry.id   AF-A0A1S1P7T8-F1
#
_cell.length_a   1.000
_cell.length_b   1.000
_cell.length_c   1.000
_cell.angle_alpha   90.00
_cell.angle_beta   90.00
_cell.angle_gamma   90.00
#
_symmetry.space_group_name_H-M   'P 1'
#
loop_
_entity.id
_entity.type
_entity.pdbx_description
1 polymer ?
#
loop_
_entity_poly.entity_id
_entity_poly.type
_entity_poly.pdbx_seq_one_letter_code
_entity_poly.pdbx_strand_id
1 'polypeptide(L)' 'MRRGQKTSAEQVVLKLRQIEVQTAQGKSLALGCKEAEISEQSYGTSACAKKSFTHSRKPRP' A
#
# COMPACT_ATOMS: atom_id res chain seq x y z
N MET A 1 -5.31 -1.74 -3.89
CA MET A 1 -4.37 -2.05 -4.98
C MET A 1 -3.81 -3.46 -4.79
N ARG A 2 -3.56 -4.21 -5.87
CA ARG A 2 -2.96 -5.55 -5.78
C ARG A 2 -1.51 -5.43 -5.31
N ARG A 3 -1.15 -6.12 -4.22
CA ARG A 3 0.24 -6.19 -3.73
C ARG A 3 1.15 -6.67 -4.87
N GLY A 4 2.17 -5.88 -5.22
CA GLY A 4 3.12 -6.18 -6.30
C GLY A 4 2.93 -5.36 -7.58
N GLN A 5 1.89 -4.53 -7.69
CA GLN A 5 1.75 -3.63 -8.84
C GLN A 5 2.67 -2.42 -8.66
N LYS A 6 3.77 -2.37 -9.44
CA LYS A 6 4.65 -1.20 -9.50
C LYS A 6 3.87 -0.04 -10.12
N THR A 7 3.40 0.89 -9.29
CA THR A 7 2.92 2.18 -9.79
C THR A 7 4.07 2.89 -10.48
N SER A 8 3.88 3.31 -11.74
CA SER A 8 4.89 4.09 -12.46
C SER A 8 5.21 5.35 -11.66
N ALA A 9 6.47 5.80 -11.65
CA ALA A 9 6.87 7.05 -11.00
C ALA A 9 6.02 8.23 -11.48
N GLU A 10 5.64 8.23 -12.77
CA GLU A 10 4.72 9.21 -13.35
C GLU A 10 3.35 9.22 -12.68
N GLN A 11 2.77 8.04 -12.39
CA GLN A 11 1.49 7.96 -11.68
C GLN A 11 1.58 8.50 -10.27
N VAL A 12 2.72 8.31 -9.60
CA VAL A 12 2.95 8.84 -8.26
C VAL A 12 3.04 10.37 -8.30
N VAL A 13 3.81 10.92 -9.24
CA VAL A 13 3.95 12.37 -9.40
C VAL A 13 2.62 13.05 -9.75
N LEU A 14 1.80 12.44 -10.61
CA LEU A 14 0.47 12.96 -10.95
C LEU A 14 -0.45 13.02 -9.72
N LYS A 15 -0.48 11.97 -8.90
CA LYS A 15 -1.30 11.93 -7.68
C LYS A 15 -0.82 12.95 -6.64
N LEU A 16 0.49 13.13 -6.48
CA LEU A 16 1.05 14.14 -5.57
C LEU A 16 0.68 15.56 -6.02
N ARG A 17 0.81 15.87 -7.32
CA ARG A 17 0.36 17.16 -7.87
C ARG A 17 -1.13 17.42 -7.63
N GLN A 18 -1.96 16.39 -7.76
CA GLN A 18 -3.39 16.51 -7.51
C GLN A 18 -3.68 16.90 -6.05
N ILE A 19 -2.96 16.30 -5.10
CA ILE A 19 -3.07 16.63 -3.67
C ILE A 19 -2.60 18.06 -3.41
N GLU A 20 -1.46 18.47 -3.97
CA GLU A 20 -0.92 19.84 -3.84
C GLU A 20 -1.92 20.90 -4.32
N VAL A 21 -2.54 20.68 -5.49
CA VAL A 21 -3.56 21.59 -6.03
C VAL A 21 -4.77 21.66 -5.10
N GLN A 22 -5.21 20.53 -4.56
CA GLN A 22 -6.35 20.49 -3.64
C GLN A 22 -6.05 21.15 -2.30
N THR A 23 -4.84 20.98 -1.77
CA THR A 23 -4.41 21.67 -0.55
C THR A 23 -4.24 23.17 -0.77
N ALA A 24 -3.71 23.59 -1.92
CA ALA A 24 -3.64 24.99 -2.30
C ALA A 24 -5.04 25.64 -2.44
N GLN A 25 -6.06 24.85 -2.78
CA GLN A 25 -7.47 25.27 -2.79
C GLN A 25 -8.12 25.28 -1.38
N GLY A 26 -7.38 24.95 -0.33
CA GLY A 26 -7.88 24.91 1.05
C GLY A 26 -8.59 23.61 1.43
N LYS A 27 -8.50 22.55 0.62
CA LYS A 27 -9.04 21.24 0.97
C LYS A 27 -8.09 20.54 1.94
N SER A 28 -8.66 19.76 2.86
CA SER A 28 -7.89 18.95 3.80
C SER A 28 -7.01 17.92 3.10
N LEU A 29 -5.77 17.75 3.58
CA LEU A 29 -4.86 16.69 3.12
C LEU A 29 -5.51 15.30 3.15
N ALA A 30 -6.32 15.01 4.17
CA ALA A 30 -6.99 13.71 4.29
C ALA A 30 -8.00 13.48 3.15
N LEU A 31 -8.71 14.53 2.72
CA LEU A 31 -9.59 14.47 1.57
C LEU A 31 -8.78 14.28 0.29
N GLY A 32 -7.67 15.01 0.13
CA GLY A 32 -6.88 14.91 -1.09
C GLY A 32 -6.20 13.56 -1.27
N CYS A 33 -5.70 12.94 -0.19
CA CYS A 33 -5.17 11.58 -0.25
C CYS A 33 -6.27 10.56 -0.62
N LYS A 34 -7.49 10.76 -0.13
CA LYS A 34 -8.65 9.90 -0.44
C LYS A 34 -9.08 10.06 -1.90
N GLU A 35 -9.15 11.29 -2.41
CA GLU A 35 -9.51 11.60 -3.80
C GLU A 35 -8.44 11.15 -4.80
N ALA A 36 -7.16 11.22 -4.42
CA ALA A 36 -6.06 10.71 -5.22
C ALA A 36 -5.93 9.18 -5.16
N GLU A 37 -6.86 8.46 -4.50
CA GLU A 37 -6.83 7.01 -4.27
C GLU A 37 -5.45 6.55 -3.76
N ILE A 38 -4.79 7.37 -2.95
CA ILE A 38 -3.57 6.99 -2.25
C ILE A 38 -4.02 6.20 -1.03
N SER A 39 -4.13 4.88 -1.18
CA SER A 39 -4.20 3.97 -0.05
C SER A 39 -2.90 4.08 0.74
N GLU A 40 -2.97 4.19 2.07
CA GLU A 40 -1.81 4.11 2.95
C GLU A 40 -1.01 2.84 2.59
N GLN A 41 0.14 3.04 1.93
CA GLN A 41 1.04 1.95 1.60
C GLN A 41 1.83 1.64 2.87
N SER A 42 1.41 0.61 3.61
CA SER A 42 2.30 -0.02 4.57
C SER A 42 3.49 -0.58 3.78
N TYR A 43 4.69 -0.03 4.01
CA TYR A 43 5.94 -0.62 3.59
C TYR A 43 6.11 -1.96 4.32
N GLY A 44 5.39 -2.96 3.85
CA GLY A 44 5.56 -4.34 4.28
C GLY A 44 6.85 -4.84 3.69
N THR A 45 7.96 -4.50 4.33
CA THR A 45 9.27 -5.11 4.10
C THR A 45 9.07 -6.62 4.18
N SER A 46 9.00 -7.27 3.02
CA SER A 46 8.91 -8.73 2.92
C SER A 46 10.28 -9.33 3.23
N ALA A 47 10.68 -9.22 4.49
CA ALA A 47 11.80 -9.96 5.03
C ALA A 47 11.24 -10.92 6.10
N CYS A 48 11.17 -12.18 5.71
CA CYS A 48 11.19 -13.36 6.58
C CYS A 48 9.95 -13.64 7.46
N ALA A 49 9.10 -14.55 6.97
CA ALA A 49 8.55 -15.62 7.79
C ALA A 49 8.36 -16.89 6.94
N LYS A 50 9.46 -17.42 6.39
CA LYS A 50 9.53 -18.84 6.05
C LYS A 50 9.48 -19.61 7.36
N LYS A 51 8.29 -20.00 7.80
CA LYS A 51 8.15 -21.18 8.65
C LYS A 51 7.12 -22.10 8.00
N SER A 52 7.63 -22.85 7.04
CA SER A 52 7.11 -24.15 6.66
C SER A 52 6.92 -24.98 7.94
N PHE A 53 5.68 -25.16 8.39
CA PHE A 53 5.34 -26.30 9.21
C PHE A 53 4.71 -27.33 8.28
N THR A 54 5.57 -28.20 7.78
CA THR A 54 5.19 -29.39 7.02
C THR A 54 4.13 -30.15 7.80
N HIS A 55 3.00 -30.40 7.13
CA HIS A 55 2.03 -31.41 7.51
C HIS A 55 2.75 -32.74 7.79
N SER A 56 2.92 -33.12 9.06
CA SER A 56 3.43 -34.45 9.41
C SER A 56 2.83 -34.94 10.72
N ARG A 57 1.82 -35.80 10.53
CA ARG A 57 1.48 -37.01 11.27
C ARG A 57 1.00 -36.87 12.72
N LYS A 58 -0.29 -37.18 12.87
CA LYS A 58 -0.97 -37.51 14.14
C LYS A 58 -0.10 -38.45 14.99
N PRO A 59 0.08 -38.19 16.29
CA PRO A 59 0.28 -39.25 17.26
C PRO A 59 -1.09 -39.78 17.71
N ARG A 60 -1.30 -41.09 17.54
CA ARG A 60 -2.35 -41.88 18.20
C ARG A 60 -1.74 -42.47 19.49
N PRO A 61 -2.45 -42.42 20.60
CA PRO A 61 -2.86 -43.67 21.27
C PRO A 61 -4.38 -43.85 21.24
#